data_AF-A0A966R7N1-F1
#
_entry.id   AF-A0A966R7N1-F1
#
_cell.length_a   1.000
_cell.length_b   1.000
_cell.length_c   1.000
_cell.angle_alpha   90.00
_cell.angle_beta   90.00
_cell.angle_gamma   90.00
#
_symmetry.space_group_name_H-M   'P 1'
#
loop_
_entity.id
_entity.type
_entity.pdbx_description
1 polymer ?
#
loop_
_entity_poly.entity_id
_entity_poly.type
_entity_poly.pdbx_seq_one_letter_code
_entity_poly.pdbx_strand_id
1 'polypeptide(L)'
;MLSRFFFFVEKKDMWSLVRFTLSQEKITRSFLKRLVRKPMDCVVNALQVLGLVDEKQADLMRILITPAGIDTTQLLDMFRVLDDANEYRLRRFNDFQGLLGHIQSLGAREGVFAGYRTHPGGPPLGSPEPGQKRHAFVIGRGDDGHLYLVDPQADALCDLEDAAQCADLIQADFYYVLEKKTAAATAAPAAAPTTAVMDMPSQEISEADRRTIRKMLVECFPHLKNSAVRTAYFERPSQRFIGITAGGRPVAFLFLQEGKDRSAYVHSVCVKKSQRGKRLCERLFLYLIERYGTLDLSLEVRVGRYAGEGQAANTAACRCYSKFGFLFTDERCSVREDGLNCPMMRPAKGVATAVHGLSGCDREAVSAGSTSVELGTVDGRRVGWDRVGRGWRWSIAAA
;
A
#
# COMPACT_ATOMS: atom_id res chain seq x y z
N MET A 1 -7.00 55.21 -18.79
CA MET A 1 -6.37 53.91 -19.16
C MET A 1 -5.85 53.27 -17.89
N LEU A 2 -6.52 52.25 -17.37
CA LEU A 2 -6.06 51.47 -16.20
C LEU A 2 -5.38 50.20 -16.71
N SER A 3 -4.05 50.18 -16.68
CA SER A 3 -3.25 49.00 -17.03
C SER A 3 -3.39 47.95 -15.94
N ARG A 4 -4.02 46.81 -16.25
CA ARG A 4 -4.06 45.63 -15.37
C ARG A 4 -2.75 44.87 -15.50
N PHE A 5 -1.94 44.87 -14.45
CA PHE A 5 -0.81 43.97 -14.32
C PHE A 5 -1.31 42.60 -13.83
N PHE A 6 -1.13 41.56 -14.64
CA PHE A 6 -1.32 40.19 -14.22
C PHE A 6 0.01 39.68 -13.67
N PHE A 7 0.10 39.46 -12.36
CA PHE A 7 1.21 38.73 -11.77
C PHE A 7 0.92 37.23 -11.91
N PHE A 8 1.64 36.56 -12.80
CA PHE A 8 1.71 35.11 -12.80
C PHE A 8 2.63 34.69 -11.66
N VAL A 9 2.04 34.30 -10.53
CA VAL A 9 2.80 33.59 -9.49
C VAL A 9 2.95 32.15 -9.99
N GLU A 10 4.12 31.85 -10.54
CA GLU A 10 4.49 30.48 -10.90
C GLU A 10 4.46 29.63 -9.63
N LYS A 11 3.55 28.65 -9.56
CA LYS A 11 3.49 27.71 -8.44
C LYS A 11 4.74 26.84 -8.49
N LYS A 12 5.76 27.22 -7.71
CA LYS A 12 6.94 26.38 -7.53
C LYS A 12 6.51 25.12 -6.79
N ASP A 13 6.64 23.97 -7.45
CA ASP A 13 6.36 22.68 -6.83
C ASP A 13 7.18 22.52 -5.54
N MET A 14 6.49 22.26 -4.43
CA MET A 14 7.12 22.08 -3.13
C MET A 14 7.43 20.60 -2.89
N TRP A 15 8.71 20.28 -2.87
CA TRP A 15 9.20 18.94 -2.56
C TRP A 15 9.68 18.89 -1.11
N SER A 16 9.35 17.82 -0.40
CA SER A 16 9.76 17.59 0.99
C SER A 16 10.51 16.27 1.12
N LEU A 17 11.39 16.21 2.11
CA LEU A 17 12.10 14.98 2.48
C LEU A 17 11.11 13.90 2.89
N VAL A 18 11.33 12.67 2.41
CA VAL A 18 10.61 11.50 2.91
C VAL A 18 11.29 11.03 4.19
N ARG A 19 10.61 11.19 5.31
CA ARG A 19 11.10 10.85 6.65
C ARG A 19 10.46 9.57 7.14
N PHE A 20 11.25 8.73 7.80
CA PHE A 20 10.82 7.45 8.36
C PHE A 20 11.23 7.35 9.83
N THR A 21 10.48 6.60 10.63
CA THR A 21 10.87 6.34 12.02
C THR A 21 11.95 5.26 12.08
N LEU A 22 13.13 5.67 12.54
CA LEU A 22 14.30 4.85 12.77
C LEU A 22 14.36 4.48 14.26
N SER A 23 14.37 3.20 14.59
CA SER A 23 14.57 2.74 15.97
C SER A 23 15.93 2.07 16.10
N GLN A 24 16.57 2.22 17.26
CA GLN A 24 17.85 1.56 17.55
C GLN A 24 17.75 0.05 17.35
N GLU A 25 16.63 -0.56 17.75
CA GLU A 25 16.38 -1.98 17.52
C GLU A 25 16.42 -2.36 16.03
N LYS A 26 15.81 -1.55 15.15
CA LYS A 26 15.85 -1.78 13.70
C LYS A 26 17.27 -1.65 13.17
N ILE A 27 18.03 -0.65 13.63
CA ILE A 27 19.43 -0.47 13.29
C ILE A 27 20.21 -1.73 13.67
N THR A 28 20.18 -2.13 14.94
CA THR A 28 20.94 -3.28 15.46
C THR A 28 20.53 -4.61 14.83
N ARG A 29 19.23 -4.85 14.60
CA ARG A 29 18.75 -6.09 13.97
C ARG A 29 19.10 -6.16 12.48
N SER A 30 19.20 -5.03 11.78
CA SER A 30 19.50 -5.00 10.35
C SER A 30 20.95 -5.36 10.03
N PHE A 31 21.85 -5.29 11.02
CA PHE A 31 23.25 -5.73 10.93
C PHE A 31 23.44 -7.24 11.16
N LEU A 32 22.37 -8.01 11.39
CA LEU A 32 22.50 -9.47 11.55
C LEU A 32 22.86 -10.14 10.20
N LYS A 33 24.18 -10.30 10.06
CA LYS A 33 25.00 -10.90 8.99
C LYS A 33 24.30 -11.85 8.02
N ARG A 34 24.47 -11.57 6.72
CA ARG A 34 24.35 -12.56 5.64
C ARG A 34 25.65 -12.71 4.85
N LEU A 35 25.88 -13.94 4.37
CA LEU A 35 27.09 -14.42 3.70
C LEU A 35 27.19 -14.11 2.19
N VAL A 36 26.10 -13.69 1.53
CA VAL A 36 26.09 -13.54 0.05
C VAL A 36 25.75 -12.11 -0.33
N ARG A 37 26.75 -11.35 -0.78
CA ARG A 37 26.61 -9.97 -1.27
C ARG A 37 26.11 -9.99 -2.72
N LYS A 38 24.87 -9.56 -2.96
CA LYS A 38 24.35 -9.28 -4.31
C LYS A 38 24.41 -7.76 -4.61
N PRO A 39 24.48 -7.34 -5.88
CA PRO A 39 24.57 -5.92 -6.27
C PRO A 39 23.49 -4.98 -5.73
N MET A 40 22.36 -5.51 -5.24
CA MET A 40 21.19 -4.73 -4.82
C MET A 40 20.77 -4.92 -3.36
N ASP A 41 21.56 -5.66 -2.58
CA ASP A 41 21.24 -5.87 -1.17
C ASP A 41 21.18 -4.54 -0.41
N CYS A 42 21.98 -3.53 -0.82
CA CYS A 42 21.92 -2.18 -0.27
C CYS A 42 20.51 -1.56 -0.28
N VAL A 43 19.77 -1.66 -1.39
CA VAL A 43 18.41 -1.10 -1.49
C VAL A 43 17.44 -1.85 -0.59
N VAL A 44 17.45 -3.18 -0.65
CA VAL A 44 16.55 -4.01 0.16
C VAL A 44 16.82 -3.81 1.65
N ASN A 45 18.09 -3.79 2.04
CA ASN A 45 18.49 -3.60 3.42
C ASN A 45 18.13 -2.18 3.91
N ALA A 46 18.32 -1.14 3.10
CA ALA A 46 17.89 0.21 3.44
C ALA A 46 16.36 0.28 3.69
N LEU A 47 15.55 -0.36 2.84
CA LEU A 47 14.11 -0.46 3.06
C LEU A 47 13.75 -1.22 4.34
N GLN A 48 14.51 -2.27 4.67
CA GLN A 48 14.34 -3.06 5.88
C GLN A 48 14.70 -2.25 7.14
N VAL A 49 15.81 -1.51 7.12
CA VAL A 49 16.23 -0.59 8.21
C VAL A 49 15.15 0.46 8.49
N LEU A 50 14.53 1.00 7.44
CA LEU A 50 13.42 1.96 7.57
C LEU A 50 12.12 1.30 8.06
N GLY A 51 12.04 -0.03 8.03
CA GLY A 51 10.85 -0.82 8.36
C GLY A 51 9.74 -0.73 7.32
N LEU A 52 10.10 -0.48 6.06
CA LEU A 52 9.17 -0.49 4.92
C LEU A 52 8.94 -1.90 4.38
N VAL A 53 9.90 -2.79 4.61
CA VAL A 53 9.79 -4.21 4.32
C VAL A 53 10.21 -5.00 5.54
N ASP A 54 9.50 -6.10 5.82
CA ASP A 54 9.91 -7.06 6.83
C ASP A 54 11.01 -8.01 6.30
N GLU A 55 11.55 -8.86 7.17
CA GLU A 55 12.61 -9.82 6.82
C GLU A 55 12.21 -10.75 5.65
N LYS A 56 10.94 -11.18 5.61
CA LYS A 56 10.44 -12.10 4.60
C LYS A 56 10.26 -11.42 3.24
N GLN A 57 9.68 -10.22 3.24
CA GLN A 57 9.54 -9.40 2.04
C GLN A 57 10.92 -9.06 1.46
N ALA A 58 11.87 -8.71 2.33
CA ALA A 58 13.25 -8.49 1.95
C ALA A 58 13.87 -9.74 1.30
N ASP A 59 13.61 -10.93 1.83
CA ASP A 59 14.08 -12.20 1.25
C ASP A 59 13.48 -12.51 -0.10
N LEU A 60 12.18 -12.33 -0.25
CA LEU A 60 11.50 -12.50 -1.53
C LEU A 60 12.05 -11.53 -2.58
N MET A 61 12.26 -10.26 -2.21
CA MET A 61 12.87 -9.28 -3.10
C MET A 61 14.27 -9.71 -3.53
N ARG A 62 15.12 -10.19 -2.61
CA ARG A 62 16.48 -10.68 -2.91
C ARG A 62 16.50 -11.92 -3.83
N ILE A 63 15.45 -12.75 -3.79
CA ILE A 63 15.27 -13.89 -4.70
C ILE A 63 14.85 -13.40 -6.10
N LEU A 64 13.94 -12.44 -6.16
CA LEU A 64 13.34 -11.93 -7.39
C LEU A 64 14.24 -10.94 -8.15
N ILE A 65 15.20 -10.29 -7.48
CA ILE A 65 16.11 -9.33 -8.11
C ILE A 65 17.05 -10.06 -9.08
N THR A 66 17.06 -9.57 -10.32
CA THR A 66 17.97 -10.03 -11.37
C THR A 66 19.39 -9.49 -11.14
N PRO A 67 20.43 -10.07 -11.76
CA PRO A 67 21.79 -9.55 -11.69
C PRO A 67 21.95 -8.11 -12.18
N ALA A 68 21.02 -7.62 -13.01
CA ALA A 68 21.02 -6.25 -13.55
C ALA A 68 20.64 -5.19 -12.50
N GLY A 69 19.95 -5.60 -11.43
CA GLY A 69 19.61 -4.78 -10.29
C GLY A 69 18.26 -4.04 -10.36
N ILE A 70 18.10 -2.99 -9.56
CA ILE A 70 16.90 -2.12 -9.53
C ILE A 70 17.28 -0.75 -10.08
N ASP A 71 16.61 -0.33 -11.14
CA ASP A 71 16.79 1.01 -11.72
C ASP A 71 16.05 2.11 -10.93
N THR A 72 16.33 3.38 -11.21
CA THR A 72 15.67 4.52 -10.54
C THR A 72 14.16 4.45 -10.67
N THR A 73 13.63 4.05 -11.83
CA THR A 73 12.20 3.99 -12.10
C THR A 73 11.55 2.92 -11.22
N GLN A 74 12.13 1.73 -11.19
CA GLN A 74 11.70 0.63 -10.35
C GLN A 74 11.76 0.99 -8.85
N LEU A 75 12.83 1.66 -8.41
CA LEU A 75 12.94 2.14 -7.04
C LEU A 75 11.82 3.13 -6.67
N LEU A 76 11.55 4.11 -7.55
CA LEU A 76 10.47 5.08 -7.34
C LEU A 76 9.09 4.40 -7.38
N ASP A 77 8.90 3.41 -8.25
CA ASP A 77 7.67 2.63 -8.32
C ASP A 77 7.42 1.82 -7.05
N MET A 78 8.47 1.31 -6.41
CA MET A 78 8.33 0.68 -5.10
C MET A 78 7.79 1.65 -4.05
N PHE A 79 8.32 2.89 -4.00
CA PHE A 79 7.78 3.91 -3.08
C PHE A 79 6.35 4.34 -3.44
N ARG A 80 6.01 4.44 -4.74
CA ARG A 80 4.63 4.71 -5.19
C ARG A 80 3.65 3.59 -4.82
N VAL A 81 4.11 2.33 -4.80
CA VAL A 81 3.28 1.20 -4.36
C VAL A 81 2.99 1.29 -2.86
N LEU A 82 4.01 1.68 -2.07
CA LEU A 82 3.90 1.85 -0.62
C LEU A 82 3.03 3.07 -0.23
N ASP A 83 3.05 4.14 -1.04
CA ASP A 83 2.25 5.35 -0.83
C ASP A 83 1.91 6.03 -2.17
N ASP A 84 0.74 5.71 -2.71
CA ASP A 84 0.31 6.16 -4.04
C ASP A 84 -0.26 7.59 -4.07
N ALA A 85 -0.43 8.21 -2.91
CA ALA A 85 -0.91 9.58 -2.82
C ALA A 85 0.18 10.62 -3.17
N ASN A 86 1.44 10.18 -3.24
CA ASN A 86 2.60 11.05 -3.39
C ASN A 86 3.38 10.75 -4.68
N GLU A 87 3.85 11.82 -5.32
CA GLU A 87 4.86 11.71 -6.37
C GLU A 87 6.24 11.70 -5.73
N TYR A 88 7.11 10.77 -6.14
CA TYR A 88 8.46 10.63 -5.62
C TYR A 88 9.51 11.04 -6.62
N ARG A 89 10.64 11.57 -6.12
CA ARG A 89 11.86 11.80 -6.90
C ARG A 89 13.11 11.54 -6.07
N LEU A 90 14.22 11.28 -6.75
CA LEU A 90 15.55 11.33 -6.16
C LEU A 90 16.16 12.70 -6.43
N ARG A 91 16.32 13.52 -5.39
CA ARG A 91 17.04 14.80 -5.52
C ARG A 91 18.53 14.55 -5.46
N ARG A 92 19.26 15.11 -6.43
CA ARG A 92 20.71 15.00 -6.54
C ARG A 92 21.44 16.11 -5.77
N PHE A 93 22.55 15.75 -5.13
CA PHE A 93 23.55 16.64 -4.55
C PHE A 93 24.92 16.31 -5.15
N ASN A 94 25.74 17.30 -5.43
CA ASN A 94 27.06 17.10 -6.05
C ASN A 94 28.16 16.78 -5.02
N ASP A 95 27.85 16.92 -3.74
CA ASP A 95 28.77 16.68 -2.65
C ASP A 95 27.99 16.25 -1.39
N PHE A 96 28.70 15.63 -0.45
CA PHE A 96 28.08 15.06 0.74
C PHE A 96 27.63 16.16 1.72
N GLN A 97 28.33 17.30 1.77
CA GLN A 97 27.99 18.41 2.67
C GLN A 97 26.65 19.07 2.27
N GLY A 98 26.39 19.20 0.97
CA GLY A 98 25.11 19.66 0.45
C GLY A 98 23.96 18.72 0.82
N LEU A 99 24.20 17.41 0.79
CA LEU A 99 23.23 16.43 1.32
C LEU A 99 23.02 16.62 2.82
N LEU A 100 24.10 16.69 3.62
CA LEU A 100 24.03 16.87 5.07
C LEU A 100 23.24 18.12 5.45
N GLY A 101 23.58 19.27 4.86
CA GLY A 101 22.86 20.52 5.09
C GLY A 101 21.36 20.43 4.77
N HIS A 102 20.99 19.61 3.79
CA HIS A 102 19.59 19.39 3.46
C HIS A 102 18.85 18.53 4.50
N ILE A 103 19.53 17.53 5.08
CA ILE A 103 18.93 16.57 6.03
C ILE A 103 19.16 16.95 7.51
N GLN A 104 19.86 18.05 7.81
CA GLN A 104 20.04 18.56 9.18
C GLN A 104 18.72 18.74 9.93
N SER A 105 17.62 19.01 9.21
CA SER A 105 16.27 19.20 9.74
C SER A 105 15.57 17.92 10.22
N LEU A 106 16.24 16.76 10.20
CA LEU A 106 15.72 15.53 10.77
C LEU A 106 15.58 15.65 12.29
N GLY A 107 14.41 15.32 12.80
CA GLY A 107 14.16 15.16 14.24
C GLY A 107 14.77 13.88 14.79
N ALA A 108 14.79 13.74 16.11
CA ALA A 108 15.22 12.51 16.78
C ALA A 108 14.40 11.32 16.25
N ARG A 109 15.08 10.19 16.00
CA ARG A 109 14.51 8.95 15.45
C ARG A 109 13.93 9.09 14.04
N GLU A 110 14.26 10.16 13.32
CA GLU A 110 13.92 10.28 11.90
C GLU A 110 15.09 9.83 11.03
N GLY A 111 14.78 9.07 9.98
CA GLY A 111 15.73 8.65 8.95
C GLY A 111 15.23 8.97 7.55
N VAL A 112 16.16 9.04 6.60
CA VAL A 112 15.90 9.25 5.18
C VAL A 112 16.56 8.15 4.36
N PHE A 113 15.92 7.80 3.26
CA PHE A 113 16.52 6.95 2.24
C PHE A 113 17.49 7.79 1.40
N ALA A 114 18.76 7.37 1.36
CA ALA A 114 19.81 8.04 0.63
C ALA A 114 20.61 7.04 -0.24
N GLY A 115 21.43 7.57 -1.13
CA GLY A 115 22.29 6.75 -1.98
C GLY A 115 23.38 7.57 -2.65
N TYR A 116 24.35 6.90 -3.26
CA TYR A 116 25.43 7.56 -3.98
C TYR A 116 25.81 6.82 -5.26
N ARG A 117 26.61 7.49 -6.10
CA ARG A 117 27.24 6.89 -7.26
C ARG A 117 28.64 7.47 -7.52
N THR A 118 29.56 6.60 -7.93
CA THR A 118 30.98 6.92 -8.09
C THR A 118 31.42 7.22 -9.53
N HIS A 119 30.52 7.58 -10.46
CA HIS A 119 30.95 8.19 -11.73
C HIS A 119 29.92 9.17 -12.34
N PRO A 120 30.32 10.40 -12.75
CA PRO A 120 29.48 11.33 -13.48
C PRO A 120 29.47 10.97 -14.98
N GLY A 121 28.29 10.68 -15.52
CA GLY A 121 28.10 10.44 -16.96
C GLY A 121 27.57 9.05 -17.33
N GLY A 122 27.54 8.09 -16.39
CA GLY A 122 26.85 6.84 -16.65
C GLY A 122 25.32 6.99 -16.60
N PRO A 123 24.53 6.03 -17.11
CA PRO A 123 23.06 6.09 -17.14
C PRO A 123 22.46 6.24 -15.72
N PRO A 124 21.26 6.81 -15.49
CA PRO A 124 20.61 6.86 -14.17
C PRO A 124 20.62 5.48 -13.46
N LEU A 125 20.42 5.39 -12.12
CA LEU A 125 20.50 4.10 -11.39
C LEU A 125 19.84 3.01 -12.25
N GLY A 126 20.55 1.92 -12.60
CA GLY A 126 20.01 0.85 -13.44
C GLY A 126 20.88 0.29 -14.57
N SER A 127 21.98 0.93 -15.00
CA SER A 127 22.84 0.35 -16.05
C SER A 127 24.10 -0.34 -15.50
N PRO A 128 24.32 -1.63 -15.78
CA PRO A 128 25.44 -2.41 -15.23
C PRO A 128 26.71 -2.18 -16.05
N GLU A 129 27.34 -1.01 -15.92
CA GLU A 129 28.69 -0.82 -16.47
C GLU A 129 29.74 -1.26 -15.43
N PRO A 130 30.71 -2.11 -15.80
CA PRO A 130 31.82 -2.49 -14.94
C PRO A 130 32.57 -1.25 -14.42
N GLY A 131 32.79 -1.17 -13.10
CA GLY A 131 33.51 -0.07 -12.45
C GLY A 131 32.62 1.02 -11.81
N GLN A 132 31.31 1.00 -12.03
CA GLN A 132 30.39 1.94 -11.37
C GLN A 132 29.88 1.39 -10.03
N LYS A 133 30.32 1.95 -8.91
CA LYS A 133 29.72 1.65 -7.60
C LYS A 133 28.45 2.47 -7.45
N ARG A 134 27.35 1.77 -7.16
CA ARG A 134 26.07 2.35 -6.72
C ARG A 134 25.74 1.75 -5.38
N HIS A 135 25.21 2.56 -4.49
CA HIS A 135 24.90 2.11 -3.15
C HIS A 135 23.73 2.91 -2.57
N ALA A 136 22.92 2.25 -1.77
CA ALA A 136 21.79 2.82 -1.04
C ALA A 136 22.00 2.57 0.46
N PHE A 137 21.77 3.61 1.25
CA PHE A 137 22.00 3.61 2.68
C PHE A 137 20.93 4.47 3.37
N VAL A 138 20.92 4.44 4.70
CA VAL A 138 20.04 5.30 5.49
C VAL A 138 20.89 6.31 6.24
N ILE A 139 20.48 7.57 6.23
CA ILE A 139 20.96 8.53 7.23
C ILE A 139 19.81 8.79 8.19
N GLY A 140 20.06 8.71 9.49
CA GLY A 140 19.04 9.08 10.48
C GLY A 140 19.63 9.67 11.74
N ARG A 141 18.78 10.30 12.53
CA ARG A 141 19.16 10.89 13.81
C ARG A 141 18.83 9.92 14.95
N GLY A 142 19.82 9.61 15.78
CA GLY A 142 19.66 8.78 16.97
C GLY A 142 18.85 9.48 18.07
N ASP A 143 18.59 8.75 19.15
CA ASP A 143 17.96 9.28 20.37
C ASP A 143 18.89 10.26 21.13
N ASP A 144 20.20 10.11 20.95
CA ASP A 144 21.25 11.00 21.43
C ASP A 144 21.35 12.30 20.60
N GLY A 145 20.60 12.41 19.51
CA GLY A 145 20.66 13.54 18.60
C GLY A 145 21.78 13.48 17.57
N HIS A 146 22.65 12.46 17.58
CA HIS A 146 23.72 12.31 16.58
C HIS A 146 23.15 11.86 15.24
N LEU A 147 23.83 12.21 14.14
CA LEU A 147 23.47 11.74 12.80
C LEU A 147 24.29 10.50 12.45
N TYR A 148 23.60 9.41 12.13
CA TYR A 148 24.20 8.14 11.80
C TYR A 148 24.00 7.80 10.33
N LEU A 149 25.06 7.37 9.67
CA LEU A 149 24.99 6.62 8.43
C LEU A 149 24.88 5.13 8.76
N VAL A 150 23.83 4.50 8.25
CA VAL A 150 23.55 3.07 8.39
C VAL A 150 23.74 2.42 7.02
N ASP A 151 24.87 1.75 6.84
CA ASP A 151 25.17 0.92 5.68
C ASP A 151 25.16 -0.57 6.09
N PRO A 152 24.02 -1.25 5.91
CA PRO A 152 23.87 -2.65 6.25
C PRO A 152 24.65 -3.62 5.34
N GLN A 153 25.23 -3.17 4.20
CA GLN A 153 26.07 -4.01 3.35
C GLN A 153 27.54 -3.96 3.75
N ALA A 154 28.00 -2.79 4.23
CA ALA A 154 29.32 -2.61 4.81
C ALA A 154 29.41 -3.08 6.28
N ASP A 155 28.29 -3.47 6.89
CA ASP A 155 28.20 -3.74 8.34
C ASP A 155 28.65 -2.51 9.15
N ALA A 156 28.29 -1.32 8.65
CA ALA A 156 28.77 -0.05 9.18
C ALA A 156 27.61 0.78 9.75
N LEU A 157 27.69 1.05 11.04
CA LEU A 157 27.01 2.17 11.69
C LEU A 157 28.06 3.23 11.96
N CYS A 158 27.92 4.39 11.33
CA CYS A 158 28.92 5.43 11.39
C CYS A 158 28.33 6.73 11.91
N ASP A 159 28.93 7.31 12.94
CA ASP A 159 28.57 8.65 13.41
C ASP A 159 29.15 9.68 12.44
N LEU A 160 28.27 10.45 11.80
CA LEU A 160 28.65 11.47 10.82
C LEU A 160 29.32 12.69 11.45
N GLU A 161 29.27 12.82 12.78
CA GLU A 161 30.08 13.79 13.52
C GLU A 161 31.55 13.35 13.62
N ASP A 162 31.83 12.04 13.53
CA ASP A 162 33.18 11.48 13.41
C ASP A 162 33.52 11.19 11.94
N ALA A 163 33.95 12.25 11.24
CA ALA A 163 34.30 12.17 9.82
C ALA A 163 35.38 11.11 9.51
N ALA A 164 36.26 10.77 10.47
CA ALA A 164 37.30 9.77 10.26
C ALA A 164 36.72 8.36 10.18
N GLN A 165 35.66 8.08 10.95
CA GLN A 165 34.96 6.79 10.92
C GLN A 165 34.25 6.57 9.58
N CYS A 166 33.72 7.63 8.96
CA CYS A 166 32.86 7.50 7.77
C CYS A 166 33.56 7.75 6.44
N ALA A 167 34.81 8.22 6.45
CA ALA A 167 35.50 8.75 5.27
C ALA A 167 35.48 7.81 4.06
N ASP A 168 35.59 6.50 4.28
CA ASP A 168 35.63 5.49 3.20
C ASP A 168 34.23 5.14 2.65
N LEU A 169 33.15 5.45 3.39
CA LEU A 169 31.77 5.15 3.02
C LEU A 169 31.11 6.29 2.24
N ILE A 170 31.63 7.51 2.38
CA ILE A 170 31.04 8.75 1.84
C ILE A 170 31.84 9.36 0.70
N GLN A 171 32.61 8.57 -0.06
CA GLN A 171 33.32 9.04 -1.25
C GLN A 171 32.57 8.68 -2.53
N ALA A 172 31.92 9.68 -3.12
CA ALA A 172 31.18 9.57 -4.37
C ALA A 172 31.08 10.92 -5.11
N ASP A 173 30.77 10.87 -6.41
CA ASP A 173 30.65 12.08 -7.24
C ASP A 173 29.32 12.82 -7.06
N PHE A 174 28.29 12.12 -6.59
CA PHE A 174 27.01 12.70 -6.24
C PHE A 174 26.20 11.77 -5.35
N TYR A 175 25.29 12.38 -4.61
CA TYR A 175 24.39 11.75 -3.67
C TYR A 175 22.94 11.99 -4.05
N TYR A 176 22.09 11.11 -3.57
CA TYR A 176 20.64 11.19 -3.74
C TYR A 176 19.94 11.10 -2.40
N VAL A 177 18.82 11.81 -2.29
CA VAL A 177 17.85 11.61 -1.22
C VAL A 177 16.46 11.50 -1.82
N LEU A 178 15.62 10.67 -1.20
CA LEU A 178 14.23 10.54 -1.59
C LEU A 178 13.42 11.75 -1.12
N GLU A 179 12.76 12.42 -2.06
CA GLU A 179 11.80 13.48 -1.80
C GLU A 179 10.42 13.06 -2.32
N LYS A 180 9.37 13.58 -1.69
CA LYS A 180 8.00 13.51 -2.17
C LYS A 180 7.46 14.88 -2.51
N LYS A 181 6.60 14.95 -3.52
CA LYS A 181 5.87 16.15 -3.87
C LYS A 181 4.85 16.40 -2.77
N THR A 182 5.07 17.47 -2.02
CA THR A 182 4.08 17.92 -1.04
C THR A 182 2.96 18.51 -1.87
N ALA A 183 1.73 18.01 -1.70
CA ALA A 183 0.57 18.70 -2.25
C ALA A 183 0.68 20.16 -1.77
N ALA A 184 0.88 21.10 -2.71
CA ALA A 184 0.97 22.51 -2.39
C ALA A 184 -0.17 22.79 -1.44
N ALA A 185 0.15 23.25 -0.22
CA ALA A 185 -0.82 23.49 0.84
C ALA A 185 -1.92 24.35 0.21
N THR A 186 -2.96 23.69 -0.25
CA THR A 186 -4.03 24.34 -0.98
C THR A 186 -4.73 24.98 0.18
N ALA A 187 -4.46 26.27 0.41
CA ALA A 187 -4.94 27.05 1.54
C ALA A 187 -6.28 26.47 1.91
N ALA A 188 -6.31 25.73 3.03
CA ALA A 188 -7.38 24.78 3.28
C ALA A 188 -8.68 25.54 3.04
N PRO A 189 -9.52 25.17 2.05
CA PRO A 189 -10.78 25.85 1.86
C PRO A 189 -11.44 25.85 3.24
N ALA A 190 -11.70 27.05 3.78
CA ALA A 190 -12.10 27.29 5.16
C ALA A 190 -12.93 26.11 5.64
N ALA A 191 -12.37 25.32 6.57
CA ALA A 191 -12.73 23.94 6.79
C ALA A 191 -14.23 23.71 6.60
N ALA A 192 -14.60 23.20 5.43
CA ALA A 192 -15.92 22.60 5.30
C ALA A 192 -15.91 21.46 6.33
N PRO A 193 -16.88 21.40 7.24
CA PRO A 193 -16.81 20.57 8.43
C PRO A 193 -16.47 19.13 8.07
N THR A 194 -15.24 18.71 8.38
CA THR A 194 -14.68 17.38 8.11
C THR A 194 -15.41 16.30 8.92
N THR A 195 -16.31 16.70 9.82
CA THR A 195 -17.22 15.84 10.58
C THR A 195 -18.33 15.22 9.72
N ALA A 196 -18.65 15.72 8.53
CA ALA A 196 -19.80 15.22 7.77
C ALA A 196 -19.58 13.86 7.05
N VAL A 197 -18.35 13.34 6.96
CA VAL A 197 -18.09 12.04 6.30
C VAL A 197 -18.13 10.88 7.30
N MET A 198 -17.87 11.13 8.59
CA MET A 198 -17.87 10.07 9.61
C MET A 198 -19.27 9.47 9.83
N ASP A 199 -20.33 10.26 9.67
CA ASP A 199 -21.70 9.82 9.99
C ASP A 199 -22.53 9.35 8.79
N MET A 200 -21.92 8.90 7.68
CA MET A 200 -22.71 8.26 6.61
C MET A 200 -23.02 6.80 7.00
N PRO A 201 -24.27 6.46 7.37
CA PRO A 201 -24.61 5.10 7.76
C PRO A 201 -24.47 4.16 6.57
N SER A 202 -23.92 2.98 6.84
CA SER A 202 -24.04 1.84 5.93
C SER A 202 -25.37 1.16 6.19
N GLN A 203 -26.16 0.92 5.15
CA GLN A 203 -27.49 0.33 5.27
C GLN A 203 -27.83 -0.53 4.05
N GLU A 204 -28.82 -1.40 4.18
CA GLU A 204 -29.41 -2.07 3.02
C GLU A 204 -30.10 -1.01 2.15
N ILE A 205 -29.76 -0.96 0.86
CA ILE A 205 -30.31 0.02 -0.06
C ILE A 205 -31.70 -0.42 -0.49
N SER A 206 -32.65 0.50 -0.40
CA SER A 206 -34.05 0.27 -0.77
C SER A 206 -34.24 0.03 -2.27
N GLU A 207 -35.37 -0.57 -2.63
CA GLU A 207 -35.74 -0.78 -4.03
C GLU A 207 -35.90 0.54 -4.81
N ALA A 208 -36.28 1.63 -4.14
CA ALA A 208 -36.42 2.96 -4.74
C ALA A 208 -35.09 3.51 -5.30
N ASP A 209 -33.97 3.07 -4.75
CA ASP A 209 -32.63 3.51 -5.13
C ASP A 209 -32.03 2.71 -6.31
N ARG A 210 -32.71 1.65 -6.79
CA ARG A 210 -32.22 0.78 -7.87
C ARG A 210 -31.86 1.55 -9.13
N ARG A 211 -32.57 2.64 -9.44
CA ARG A 211 -32.24 3.49 -10.61
C ARG A 211 -30.87 4.15 -10.46
N THR A 212 -30.54 4.64 -9.26
CA THR A 212 -29.24 5.26 -8.97
C THR A 212 -28.13 4.22 -9.00
N ILE A 213 -28.35 3.03 -8.40
CA ILE A 213 -27.41 1.91 -8.45
C ILE A 213 -27.17 1.47 -9.89
N ARG A 214 -28.22 1.33 -10.72
CA ARG A 214 -28.11 1.01 -12.16
C ARG A 214 -27.19 1.98 -12.88
N LYS A 215 -27.35 3.27 -12.65
CA LYS A 215 -26.48 4.30 -13.24
C LYS A 215 -25.03 4.13 -12.78
N MET A 216 -24.82 3.97 -11.47
CA MET A 216 -23.48 3.78 -10.90
C MET A 216 -22.79 2.50 -11.39
N LEU A 217 -23.53 1.39 -11.56
CA LEU A 217 -22.99 0.15 -12.12
C LEU A 217 -22.51 0.36 -13.56
N VAL A 218 -23.30 1.01 -14.42
CA VAL A 218 -22.88 1.29 -15.80
C VAL A 218 -21.65 2.20 -15.86
N GLU A 219 -21.53 3.16 -14.92
CA GLU A 219 -20.36 4.02 -14.79
C GLU A 219 -19.10 3.25 -14.34
N CYS A 220 -19.24 2.27 -13.43
CA CYS A 220 -18.11 1.50 -12.92
C CYS A 220 -17.76 0.27 -13.78
N PHE A 221 -18.73 -0.27 -14.50
CA PHE A 221 -18.62 -1.48 -15.31
C PHE A 221 -19.15 -1.19 -16.74
N PRO A 222 -18.32 -0.61 -17.62
CA PRO A 222 -18.77 -0.21 -18.96
C PRO A 222 -19.34 -1.35 -19.83
N HIS A 223 -19.00 -2.61 -19.57
CA HIS A 223 -19.57 -3.76 -20.26
C HIS A 223 -21.08 -3.96 -19.96
N LEU A 224 -21.57 -3.45 -18.81
CA LEU A 224 -23.00 -3.45 -18.46
C LEU A 224 -23.80 -2.36 -19.19
N LYS A 225 -23.23 -1.70 -20.21
CA LYS A 225 -23.97 -0.78 -21.09
C LYS A 225 -25.09 -1.50 -21.85
N ASN A 226 -24.89 -2.77 -22.22
CA ASN A 226 -25.93 -3.57 -22.87
C ASN A 226 -27.12 -3.78 -21.91
N SER A 227 -28.31 -3.38 -22.36
CA SER A 227 -29.53 -3.42 -21.54
C SER A 227 -29.91 -4.84 -21.12
N ALA A 228 -29.74 -5.85 -21.97
CA ALA A 228 -30.09 -7.23 -21.66
C ALA A 228 -29.16 -7.82 -20.57
N VAL A 229 -27.86 -7.61 -20.69
CA VAL A 229 -26.86 -8.04 -19.69
C VAL A 229 -27.12 -7.33 -18.36
N ARG A 230 -27.40 -6.02 -18.41
CA ARG A 230 -27.74 -5.24 -17.21
C ARG A 230 -29.00 -5.75 -16.52
N THR A 231 -30.06 -6.03 -17.26
CA THR A 231 -31.31 -6.55 -16.69
C THR A 231 -31.07 -7.90 -16.01
N ALA A 232 -30.41 -8.84 -16.70
CA ALA A 232 -30.04 -10.14 -16.13
C ALA A 232 -29.14 -10.02 -14.89
N TYR A 233 -28.28 -9.00 -14.83
CA TYR A 233 -27.43 -8.73 -13.67
C TYR A 233 -28.22 -8.25 -12.45
N PHE A 234 -29.29 -7.46 -12.65
CA PHE A 234 -30.11 -6.89 -11.56
C PHE A 234 -31.29 -7.76 -11.12
N GLU A 235 -31.67 -8.74 -11.92
CA GLU A 235 -32.87 -9.55 -11.69
C GLU A 235 -32.55 -10.95 -11.16
N ARG A 236 -31.30 -11.24 -10.76
CA ARG A 236 -31.04 -12.54 -10.12
C ARG A 236 -31.77 -12.59 -8.76
N PRO A 237 -32.37 -13.73 -8.40
CA PRO A 237 -32.99 -13.90 -7.09
C PRO A 237 -31.94 -13.85 -5.96
N SER A 238 -32.40 -13.50 -4.74
CA SER A 238 -31.59 -13.43 -3.51
C SER A 238 -30.48 -12.37 -3.52
N GLN A 239 -30.70 -11.30 -4.27
CA GLN A 239 -29.79 -10.17 -4.37
C GLN A 239 -30.04 -9.12 -3.28
N ARG A 240 -28.96 -8.69 -2.63
CA ARG A 240 -28.99 -7.61 -1.63
C ARG A 240 -27.97 -6.54 -2.00
N PHE A 241 -28.36 -5.29 -1.81
CA PHE A 241 -27.48 -4.14 -2.01
C PHE A 241 -27.20 -3.51 -0.65
N ILE A 242 -25.93 -3.43 -0.29
CA ILE A 242 -25.50 -2.71 0.91
C ILE A 242 -24.82 -1.43 0.45
N GLY A 243 -25.20 -0.30 1.04
CA GLY A 243 -24.83 1.01 0.53
C GLY A 243 -24.44 1.99 1.59
N ILE A 244 -23.69 2.99 1.16
CA ILE A 244 -23.46 4.24 1.89
C ILE A 244 -24.18 5.33 1.09
N THR A 245 -24.98 6.13 1.78
CA THR A 245 -25.71 7.25 1.18
C THR A 245 -25.12 8.59 1.62
N ALA A 246 -25.17 9.60 0.74
CA ALA A 246 -24.85 10.98 1.06
C ALA A 246 -25.97 11.87 0.51
N GLY A 247 -26.62 12.65 1.39
CA GLY A 247 -27.81 13.43 1.02
C GLY A 247 -28.96 12.55 0.48
N GLY A 248 -29.18 11.39 1.11
CA GLY A 248 -30.24 10.45 0.73
C GLY A 248 -30.02 9.72 -0.61
N ARG A 249 -28.84 9.83 -1.22
CA ARG A 249 -28.51 9.15 -2.48
C ARG A 249 -27.33 8.19 -2.30
N PRO A 250 -27.37 6.98 -2.88
CA PRO A 250 -26.22 6.07 -2.88
C PRO A 250 -24.97 6.73 -3.47
N VAL A 251 -23.86 6.65 -2.74
CA VAL A 251 -22.53 7.12 -3.17
C VAL A 251 -21.50 5.99 -3.26
N ALA A 252 -21.74 4.92 -2.51
CA ALA A 252 -21.03 3.66 -2.64
C ALA A 252 -22.00 2.51 -2.36
N PHE A 253 -21.78 1.36 -2.99
CA PHE A 253 -22.53 0.16 -2.66
C PHE A 253 -21.70 -1.09 -2.96
N LEU A 254 -22.06 -2.18 -2.29
CA LEU A 254 -21.66 -3.52 -2.63
C LEU A 254 -22.90 -4.34 -2.99
N PHE A 255 -22.70 -5.26 -3.92
CA PHE A 255 -23.72 -6.15 -4.43
C PHE A 255 -23.44 -7.56 -3.90
N LEU A 256 -24.33 -8.04 -3.03
CA LEU A 256 -24.19 -9.30 -2.29
C LEU A 256 -25.19 -10.33 -2.81
N GLN A 257 -24.71 -11.53 -3.09
CA GLN A 257 -25.55 -12.69 -3.34
C GLN A 257 -25.29 -13.76 -2.29
N GLU A 258 -26.32 -14.16 -1.55
CA GLU A 258 -26.21 -15.27 -0.61
C GLU A 258 -26.22 -16.60 -1.38
N GLY A 259 -25.23 -17.44 -1.12
CA GLY A 259 -25.11 -18.80 -1.66
C GLY A 259 -25.92 -19.81 -0.86
N LYS A 260 -26.17 -20.96 -1.48
CA LYS A 260 -26.93 -22.06 -0.84
C LYS A 260 -26.15 -22.73 0.31
N ASP A 261 -24.83 -22.62 0.30
CA ASP A 261 -23.88 -23.29 1.18
C ASP A 261 -23.42 -22.41 2.34
N ARG A 262 -24.29 -21.48 2.80
CA ARG A 262 -23.91 -20.46 3.79
C ARG A 262 -22.68 -19.68 3.35
N SER A 263 -22.60 -19.36 2.06
CA SER A 263 -21.61 -18.42 1.54
C SER A 263 -22.29 -17.10 1.19
N ALA A 264 -21.51 -16.03 1.09
CA ALA A 264 -21.98 -14.76 0.56
C ALA A 264 -20.97 -14.29 -0.48
N TYR A 265 -21.45 -13.99 -1.68
CA TYR A 265 -20.64 -13.57 -2.81
C TYR A 265 -20.76 -12.08 -3.00
N VAL A 266 -19.65 -11.35 -2.84
CA VAL A 266 -19.55 -9.95 -3.25
C VAL A 266 -19.26 -9.94 -4.75
N HIS A 267 -20.31 -9.68 -5.52
CA HIS A 267 -20.24 -9.67 -6.98
C HIS A 267 -19.65 -8.37 -7.53
N SER A 268 -20.04 -7.24 -6.94
CA SER A 268 -19.61 -5.92 -7.37
C SER A 268 -19.44 -4.99 -6.18
N VAL A 269 -18.42 -4.13 -6.24
CA VAL A 269 -18.22 -3.02 -5.31
C VAL A 269 -18.06 -1.76 -6.15
N CYS A 270 -18.83 -0.73 -5.81
CA CYS A 270 -18.87 0.52 -6.54
C CYS A 270 -18.69 1.70 -5.60
N VAL A 271 -17.82 2.61 -5.99
CA VAL A 271 -17.70 3.93 -5.37
C VAL A 271 -17.78 4.98 -6.46
N LYS A 272 -18.73 5.91 -6.32
CA LYS A 272 -18.91 7.02 -7.26
C LYS A 272 -17.57 7.74 -7.45
N LYS A 273 -17.21 8.09 -8.69
CA LYS A 273 -15.88 8.66 -9.02
C LYS A 273 -15.51 9.85 -8.12
N SER A 274 -16.46 10.76 -7.85
CA SER A 274 -16.26 11.93 -7.00
C SER A 274 -16.16 11.65 -5.49
N GLN A 275 -16.33 10.39 -5.07
CA GLN A 275 -16.30 9.93 -3.67
C GLN A 275 -15.19 8.90 -3.43
N ARG A 276 -14.35 8.62 -4.43
CA ARG A 276 -13.15 7.77 -4.28
C ARG A 276 -12.12 8.49 -3.40
N GLY A 277 -11.21 7.72 -2.80
CA GLY A 277 -10.23 8.22 -1.82
C GLY A 277 -10.80 8.42 -0.41
N LYS A 278 -12.12 8.37 -0.21
CA LYS A 278 -12.78 8.53 1.10
C LYS A 278 -12.99 7.22 1.87
N ARG A 279 -12.20 6.18 1.56
CA ARG A 279 -12.24 4.86 2.23
C ARG A 279 -13.64 4.20 2.28
N LEU A 280 -14.55 4.55 1.37
CA LEU A 280 -15.92 4.01 1.35
C LEU A 280 -16.00 2.50 1.05
N CYS A 281 -15.04 1.98 0.27
CA CYS A 281 -14.90 0.53 0.07
C CYS A 281 -14.66 -0.19 1.40
N GLU A 282 -13.71 0.31 2.20
CA GLU A 282 -13.34 -0.28 3.49
C GLU A 282 -14.54 -0.28 4.46
N ARG A 283 -15.30 0.81 4.51
CA ARG A 283 -16.51 0.90 5.34
C ARG A 283 -17.59 -0.10 4.93
N LEU A 284 -17.81 -0.30 3.63
CA LEU A 284 -18.75 -1.30 3.13
C LEU A 284 -18.37 -2.72 3.57
N PHE A 285 -17.07 -3.05 3.53
CA PHE A 285 -16.57 -4.35 3.99
C PHE A 285 -16.68 -4.50 5.50
N LEU A 286 -16.31 -3.48 6.28
CA LEU A 286 -16.48 -3.49 7.73
C LEU A 286 -17.95 -3.75 8.11
N TYR A 287 -18.89 -3.03 7.51
CA TYR A 287 -20.31 -3.27 7.75
C TYR A 287 -20.71 -4.71 7.43
N LEU A 288 -20.22 -5.24 6.29
CA LEU A 288 -20.52 -6.59 5.88
C LEU A 288 -19.94 -7.62 6.86
N ILE A 289 -18.72 -7.42 7.36
CA ILE A 289 -18.09 -8.27 8.37
C ILE A 289 -18.85 -8.20 9.69
N GLU A 290 -19.21 -7.00 10.17
CA GLU A 290 -19.96 -6.84 11.42
C GLU A 290 -21.32 -7.53 11.34
N ARG A 291 -22.00 -7.40 10.18
CA ARG A 291 -23.34 -7.93 9.98
C ARG A 291 -23.37 -9.43 9.68
N TYR A 292 -22.42 -9.92 8.88
CA TYR A 292 -22.43 -11.29 8.34
C TYR A 292 -21.32 -12.18 8.90
N GLY A 293 -20.27 -11.63 9.53
CA GLY A 293 -19.22 -12.40 10.20
C GLY A 293 -19.76 -13.21 11.39
N THR A 294 -20.84 -12.74 12.02
CA THR A 294 -21.56 -13.48 13.07
C THR A 294 -22.39 -14.65 12.52
N LEU A 295 -22.74 -14.63 11.23
CA LEU A 295 -23.62 -15.61 10.59
C LEU A 295 -22.88 -16.86 10.09
N ASP A 296 -21.58 -16.99 10.39
CA ASP A 296 -20.72 -18.11 9.97
C ASP A 296 -20.73 -18.30 8.44
N LEU A 297 -20.86 -17.20 7.70
CA LEU A 297 -20.91 -17.22 6.25
C LEU A 297 -19.50 -17.17 5.67
N SER A 298 -19.22 -18.04 4.70
CA SER A 298 -17.99 -17.93 3.92
C SER A 298 -18.13 -16.81 2.88
N LEU A 299 -17.41 -15.71 3.11
CA LEU A 299 -17.44 -14.56 2.22
C LEU A 299 -16.51 -14.81 1.03
N GLU A 300 -16.98 -14.67 -0.21
CA GLU A 300 -16.14 -14.77 -1.40
C GLU A 300 -16.23 -13.49 -2.21
N VAL A 301 -15.09 -12.96 -2.66
CA VAL A 301 -15.04 -11.70 -3.42
C VAL A 301 -14.47 -11.97 -4.81
N ARG A 302 -15.21 -11.54 -5.84
CA ARG A 302 -14.73 -11.63 -7.21
C ARG A 302 -13.99 -10.36 -7.58
N VAL A 303 -12.78 -10.50 -8.14
CA VAL A 303 -12.07 -9.38 -8.75
C VAL A 303 -12.19 -9.52 -10.25
N GLY A 304 -13.09 -8.75 -10.85
CA GLY A 304 -13.21 -8.71 -12.30
C GLY A 304 -11.88 -8.26 -12.93
N ARG A 305 -11.33 -9.07 -13.85
CA ARG A 305 -10.42 -8.54 -14.87
C ARG A 305 -11.29 -8.12 -16.04
N TYR A 306 -11.21 -6.85 -16.43
CA TYR A 306 -11.86 -6.40 -17.66
C TYR A 306 -10.91 -6.73 -18.82
N ALA A 307 -11.32 -7.62 -19.73
CA ALA A 307 -10.58 -7.83 -20.96
C ALA A 307 -10.97 -6.72 -21.94
N GLY A 308 -10.01 -5.84 -22.15
CA GLY A 308 -10.03 -4.73 -23.06
C GLY A 308 -8.70 -4.01 -22.87
N GLU A 309 -7.74 -4.31 -23.74
CA GLU A 309 -6.46 -3.60 -23.88
C GLU A 309 -5.63 -3.45 -22.60
N GLY A 310 -4.85 -4.48 -22.24
CA GLY A 310 -3.68 -4.32 -21.38
C GLY A 310 -3.90 -3.75 -19.97
N GLN A 311 -5.13 -3.63 -19.49
CA GLN A 311 -5.40 -3.06 -18.17
C GLN A 311 -4.95 -4.02 -17.08
N ALA A 312 -3.94 -3.58 -16.33
CA ALA A 312 -3.54 -4.15 -15.05
C ALA A 312 -4.78 -4.44 -14.19
N ALA A 313 -4.71 -5.51 -13.39
CA ALA A 313 -5.75 -5.83 -12.41
C ALA A 313 -6.22 -4.57 -11.67
N ASN A 314 -7.50 -4.47 -11.31
CA ASN A 314 -8.05 -3.32 -10.58
C ASN A 314 -7.34 -3.16 -9.23
N THR A 315 -6.19 -2.46 -9.25
CA THR A 315 -5.22 -2.41 -8.14
C THR A 315 -5.84 -1.79 -6.90
N ALA A 316 -6.72 -0.80 -7.09
CA ALA A 316 -7.50 -0.20 -6.02
C ALA A 316 -8.43 -1.22 -5.32
N ALA A 317 -9.12 -2.08 -6.09
CA ALA A 317 -9.94 -3.14 -5.51
C ALA A 317 -9.08 -4.20 -4.80
N CYS A 318 -8.00 -4.67 -5.44
CA CYS A 318 -7.08 -5.62 -4.83
C CYS A 318 -6.52 -5.11 -3.50
N ARG A 319 -6.10 -3.84 -3.44
CA ARG A 319 -5.60 -3.19 -2.23
C ARG A 319 -6.69 -3.04 -1.17
N CYS A 320 -7.93 -2.74 -1.55
CA CYS A 320 -9.05 -2.73 -0.59
C CYS A 320 -9.24 -4.12 0.01
N TYR A 321 -9.29 -5.17 -0.81
CA TYR A 321 -9.56 -6.54 -0.35
C TYR A 321 -8.41 -7.14 0.47
N SER A 322 -7.15 -6.85 0.13
CA SER A 322 -6.00 -7.38 0.88
C SER A 322 -5.95 -6.88 2.32
N LYS A 323 -6.44 -5.66 2.62
CA LYS A 323 -6.58 -5.16 4.00
C LYS A 323 -7.52 -6.01 4.84
N PHE A 324 -8.44 -6.71 4.19
CA PHE A 324 -9.35 -7.65 4.82
C PHE A 324 -8.92 -9.10 4.59
N GLY A 325 -7.62 -9.39 4.50
CA GLY A 325 -7.10 -10.76 4.46
C GLY A 325 -7.59 -11.62 3.29
N PHE A 326 -8.16 -11.02 2.24
CA PHE A 326 -8.49 -11.73 1.02
C PHE A 326 -7.21 -11.98 0.22
N LEU A 327 -7.03 -13.21 -0.24
CA LEU A 327 -5.89 -13.64 -1.05
C LEU A 327 -6.38 -14.14 -2.40
N PHE A 328 -5.57 -13.97 -3.44
CA PHE A 328 -5.83 -14.61 -4.73
C PHE A 328 -5.84 -16.12 -4.55
N THR A 329 -6.86 -16.78 -5.06
CA THR A 329 -6.84 -18.23 -5.25
C THR A 329 -6.05 -18.55 -6.50
N ASP A 330 -5.40 -19.73 -6.52
CA ASP A 330 -4.69 -20.27 -7.70
C ASP A 330 -5.46 -20.00 -9.01
N GLU A 331 -4.75 -19.73 -10.11
CA GLU A 331 -5.29 -19.24 -11.40
C GLU A 331 -6.38 -20.16 -11.99
N ARG A 332 -6.40 -21.43 -11.54
CA ARG A 332 -7.42 -22.44 -11.86
C ARG A 332 -8.81 -22.12 -11.29
N CYS A 333 -8.91 -21.27 -10.26
CA CYS A 333 -10.16 -20.81 -9.65
C CYS A 333 -10.62 -19.46 -10.21
N SER A 334 -10.48 -19.29 -11.52
CA SER A 334 -11.01 -18.12 -12.23
C SER A 334 -12.40 -18.42 -12.78
N VAL A 335 -13.32 -17.46 -12.64
CA VAL A 335 -14.68 -17.57 -13.21
C VAL A 335 -14.68 -16.90 -14.58
N ARG A 336 -15.20 -17.60 -15.58
CA ARG A 336 -15.51 -17.00 -16.88
C ARG A 336 -16.89 -16.36 -16.84
N GLU A 337 -16.95 -15.04 -16.96
CA GLU A 337 -18.20 -14.27 -17.10
C GLU A 337 -18.10 -13.45 -18.38
N ASP A 338 -19.01 -13.68 -19.35
CA ASP A 338 -19.00 -13.03 -20.67
C ASP A 338 -17.66 -13.11 -21.43
N GLY A 339 -16.95 -14.23 -21.30
CA GLY A 339 -15.64 -14.46 -21.94
C GLY A 339 -14.45 -13.85 -21.18
N LEU A 340 -14.68 -13.17 -20.06
CA LEU A 340 -13.65 -12.57 -19.21
C LEU A 340 -13.14 -13.55 -18.16
N ASN A 341 -11.82 -13.64 -17.97
CA ASN A 341 -11.24 -14.47 -16.92
C ASN A 341 -11.04 -13.68 -15.63
N CYS A 342 -11.94 -13.84 -14.66
CA CYS A 342 -11.93 -13.07 -13.41
C CYS A 342 -11.23 -13.86 -12.29
N PRO A 343 -10.03 -13.45 -11.81
CA PRO A 343 -9.41 -14.09 -10.67
C PRO A 343 -10.27 -13.90 -9.42
N MET A 344 -10.46 -14.98 -8.67
CA MET A 344 -11.19 -14.91 -7.41
C MET A 344 -10.23 -14.60 -6.27
N MET A 345 -10.72 -13.82 -5.30
CA MET A 345 -10.07 -13.68 -4.01
C MET A 345 -10.94 -14.32 -2.94
N ARG A 346 -10.36 -15.21 -2.16
CA ARG A 346 -11.03 -15.86 -1.02
C ARG A 346 -10.36 -15.41 0.27
N PRO A 347 -11.11 -15.31 1.37
CA PRO A 347 -10.52 -15.32 2.69
C PRO A 347 -9.68 -16.58 2.81
N ALA A 348 -8.51 -16.50 3.44
CA ALA A 348 -7.64 -17.65 3.58
C ALA A 348 -8.36 -18.78 4.34
N LYS A 349 -8.82 -19.82 3.63
CA LYS A 349 -9.46 -21.00 4.27
C LYS A 349 -8.37 -21.80 4.98
N GLY A 350 -8.47 -21.86 6.31
CA GLY A 350 -7.58 -22.63 7.15
C GLY A 350 -6.20 -22.00 7.26
N VAL A 351 -5.71 -21.89 8.49
CA VAL A 351 -4.42 -21.27 8.75
C VAL A 351 -3.29 -22.04 8.07
N ALA A 352 -3.40 -23.34 7.78
CA ALA A 352 -2.38 -24.08 7.02
C ALA A 352 -2.07 -23.50 5.62
N THR A 353 -3.07 -22.96 4.92
CA THR A 353 -2.86 -22.29 3.61
C THR A 353 -2.47 -20.82 3.78
N ALA A 354 -2.86 -20.18 4.89
CA ALA A 354 -2.39 -18.86 5.31
C ALA A 354 -0.96 -18.88 5.90
N VAL A 355 -0.47 -20.03 6.36
CA VAL A 355 0.82 -20.27 7.07
C VAL A 355 2.03 -20.23 6.14
N HIS A 356 1.81 -20.33 4.83
CA HIS A 356 2.85 -19.97 3.87
C HIS A 356 2.99 -18.43 3.72
N GLY A 357 2.03 -17.65 4.23
CA GLY A 357 1.97 -16.19 4.20
C GLY A 357 2.49 -15.47 5.45
N LEU A 358 2.55 -16.09 6.63
CA LEU A 358 2.92 -15.43 7.90
C LEU A 358 4.43 -15.49 8.26
N SER A 359 4.85 -14.66 9.22
CA SER A 359 6.21 -14.59 9.80
C SER A 359 6.46 -15.71 10.83
N GLY A 360 7.71 -15.90 11.28
CA GLY A 360 8.10 -16.96 12.21
C GLY A 360 7.43 -16.90 13.60
N CYS A 361 7.11 -15.71 14.10
CA CYS A 361 6.46 -15.54 15.42
C CYS A 361 4.96 -15.92 15.40
N ASP A 362 4.26 -15.70 14.29
CA ASP A 362 2.83 -16.07 14.16
C ASP A 362 2.64 -17.58 13.92
N ARG A 363 3.67 -18.24 13.36
CA ARG A 363 3.74 -19.72 13.29
C ARG A 363 3.80 -20.32 14.69
N GLU A 364 4.56 -19.73 15.59
CA GLU A 364 4.60 -20.16 17.00
C GLU A 364 3.26 -19.90 17.69
N ALA A 365 2.62 -18.75 17.51
CA ALA A 365 1.29 -18.50 18.12
C ALA A 365 0.21 -19.48 17.63
N VAL A 366 0.14 -19.77 16.32
CA VAL A 366 -0.85 -20.72 15.76
C VAL A 366 -0.53 -22.17 16.13
N SER A 367 0.75 -22.56 16.15
CA SER A 367 1.17 -23.89 16.59
C SER A 367 1.06 -24.08 18.11
N ALA A 368 1.11 -22.99 18.88
CA ALA A 368 0.90 -22.93 20.33
C ALA A 368 -0.58 -22.87 20.75
N GLY A 369 -1.52 -23.02 19.82
CA GLY A 369 -2.94 -23.06 20.16
C GLY A 369 -3.60 -21.70 20.31
N SER A 370 -3.04 -20.62 19.73
CA SER A 370 -3.69 -19.31 19.72
C SER A 370 -5.12 -19.38 19.17
N THR A 371 -6.03 -18.71 19.88
CA THR A 371 -7.44 -18.59 19.53
C THR A 371 -7.73 -17.36 18.68
N SER A 372 -6.74 -16.53 18.34
CA SER A 372 -6.93 -15.32 17.52
C SER A 372 -5.70 -14.92 16.69
N VAL A 373 -5.91 -14.34 15.52
CA VAL A 373 -4.90 -13.75 14.62
C VAL A 373 -5.32 -12.33 14.27
N GLU A 374 -4.52 -11.33 14.65
CA GLU A 374 -4.77 -9.93 14.32
C GLU A 374 -4.23 -9.61 12.92
N LEU A 375 -5.05 -8.98 12.07
CA LEU A 375 -4.66 -8.53 10.72
C LEU A 375 -4.28 -7.05 10.67
N GLY A 376 -4.69 -6.27 11.67
CA GLY A 376 -4.40 -4.85 11.81
C GLY A 376 -5.60 -4.05 12.33
N THR A 377 -5.53 -2.73 12.18
CA THR A 377 -6.59 -1.82 12.66
C THR A 377 -7.28 -1.06 11.52
N VAL A 378 -8.60 -1.02 11.54
CA VAL A 378 -9.41 -0.20 10.61
C VAL A 378 -10.35 0.68 11.42
N ASP A 379 -10.26 2.00 11.23
CA ASP A 379 -11.06 3.01 11.94
C ASP A 379 -10.99 2.86 13.48
N GLY A 380 -9.78 2.57 13.99
CA GLY A 380 -9.52 2.39 15.41
C GLY A 380 -10.07 1.09 16.00
N ARG A 381 -10.50 0.13 15.17
CA ARG A 381 -10.92 -1.20 15.60
C ARG A 381 -9.92 -2.24 15.14
N ARG A 382 -9.56 -3.18 16.02
CA ARG A 382 -8.74 -4.34 15.67
C ARG A 382 -9.56 -5.31 14.84
N VAL A 383 -8.99 -5.73 13.73
CA VAL A 383 -9.61 -6.64 12.77
C VAL A 383 -8.75 -7.90 12.71
N GLY A 384 -9.39 -9.06 12.82
CA GLY A 384 -8.68 -10.32 12.91
C GLY A 384 -9.54 -11.53 12.62
N TRP A 385 -9.00 -12.68 12.97
CA TRP A 385 -9.66 -13.98 12.90
C TRP A 385 -9.61 -14.64 14.27
N ASP A 386 -10.75 -15.08 14.77
CA ASP A 386 -10.85 -15.89 15.98
C ASP A 386 -11.12 -17.35 15.64
N ARG A 387 -10.55 -18.26 16.41
CA ARG A 387 -10.78 -19.70 16.28
C ARG A 387 -12.11 -20.07 16.93
N VAL A 388 -13.03 -20.65 16.15
CA VAL A 388 -14.33 -21.12 16.64
C VAL A 388 -14.49 -22.59 16.27
N GLY A 389 -14.30 -23.47 17.25
CA GLY A 389 -14.28 -24.93 17.04
C GLY A 389 -13.12 -25.35 16.13
N ARG A 390 -13.45 -26.03 15.01
CA ARG A 390 -12.46 -26.40 13.97
C ARG A 390 -12.29 -25.32 12.88
N GLY A 391 -13.10 -24.26 12.94
CA GLY A 391 -13.10 -23.18 11.95
C GLY A 391 -12.43 -21.91 12.46
N TRP A 392 -12.32 -20.94 11.56
CA TRP A 392 -11.91 -19.58 11.85
C TRP A 392 -13.04 -18.65 11.47
N ARG A 393 -13.34 -17.71 12.35
CA ARG A 393 -14.39 -16.70 12.20
C ARG A 393 -13.73 -15.32 12.17
N TRP A 394 -14.24 -14.44 11.34
CA TRP A 394 -13.87 -13.03 11.37
C TRP A 394 -14.23 -12.37 12.70
N SER A 395 -13.30 -11.58 13.24
CA SER A 395 -13.54 -10.80 14.46
C SER A 395 -13.17 -9.33 14.28
N ILE A 396 -13.95 -8.48 14.93
CA ILE A 396 -13.66 -7.06 15.10
C ILE A 396 -13.75 -6.79 16.60
N ALA A 397 -12.66 -6.30 17.18
CA ALA A 397 -12.58 -5.92 18.59
C ALA A 397 -12.33 -4.41 18.70
N ALA A 398 -12.77 -3.82 19.82
CA ALA A 398 -12.27 -2.51 20.20
C ALA A 398 -10.74 -2.57 20.34
N ALA A 399 -10.04 -1.54 19.85
CA ALA A 399 -8.59 -1.46 19.96
C ALA A 399 -8.13 -1.60 21.41
#